data_AF-T0M8Y9-F1
#
_entry.id   AF-T0M8Y9-F1
#
_cell.length_a   1.000
_cell.length_b   1.000
_cell.length_c   1.000
_cell.angle_alpha   90.00
_cell.angle_beta   90.00
_cell.angle_gamma   90.00
#
_symmetry.space_group_name_H-M   'P 1'
#
loop_
_entity.id
_entity.type
_entity.pdbx_description
1 polymer ?
#
loop_
_entity_poly.entity_id
_entity_poly.type
_entity_poly.pdbx_seq_one_letter_code
_entity_poly.pdbx_strand_id
1 'polypeptide(L)'
;MNEFRQNLIILKNNLNNYMFEQNKTLETNITDLIQINDDLISCSTINQNLINDYIKLKQKFRRIYEDKKLVEIEKHKHSLIRQQKIKDIKNDAEYLVHLNQYIGLVIEEANMPIDNLISNVDSTQTYLVNTNRELRQYKNRWFNCALLRKWGKVFGLVICGILLVYVYKLIK
;
A
#
# COMPACT_ATOMS: atom_id res chain seq x y z
N MET A 1 40.07 25.14 -56.71
CA MET A 1 40.90 24.03 -56.17
C MET A 1 41.36 24.25 -54.72
N ASN A 2 41.70 25.47 -54.29
CA ASN A 2 42.21 25.74 -52.94
C ASN A 2 41.14 25.61 -51.84
N GLU A 3 39.90 26.03 -52.14
CA GLU A 3 38.75 26.03 -51.22
C GLU A 3 38.34 24.63 -50.76
N PHE A 4 38.15 23.67 -51.69
CA PHE A 4 37.80 22.28 -51.33
C PHE A 4 38.84 21.65 -50.39
N ARG A 5 40.13 21.93 -50.61
CA ARG A 5 41.21 21.42 -49.77
C ARG A 5 41.18 22.05 -48.37
N GLN A 6 40.89 23.34 -48.26
CA GLN A 6 40.71 24.01 -46.97
C GLN A 6 39.50 23.46 -46.23
N ASN A 7 38.36 23.30 -46.91
CA ASN A 7 37.16 22.70 -46.33
C ASN A 7 37.42 21.28 -45.81
N LEU A 8 38.23 20.48 -46.51
CA LEU A 8 38.66 19.16 -46.06
C LEU A 8 39.45 19.19 -44.74
N ILE A 9 40.34 20.17 -44.56
CA ILE A 9 41.11 20.35 -43.32
C ILE A 9 40.19 20.75 -42.18
N ILE A 10 39.30 21.72 -42.42
CA ILE A 10 38.32 22.19 -41.42
C ILE A 10 37.38 21.04 -41.05
N LEU A 11 36.86 20.30 -42.03
CA LEU A 11 36.00 19.14 -41.84
C LEU A 11 36.70 18.10 -40.96
N LYS A 12 37.97 17.76 -41.25
CA LYS A 12 38.74 16.81 -40.45
C LYS A 12 38.89 17.28 -38.99
N ASN A 13 39.19 18.55 -38.75
CA ASN A 13 39.34 19.11 -37.41
C ASN A 13 38.01 19.09 -36.64
N ASN A 14 36.93 19.56 -37.29
CA ASN A 14 35.60 19.55 -36.70
C ASN A 14 35.16 18.13 -36.35
N LEU A 15 35.43 17.16 -37.23
CA LEU A 15 35.05 15.76 -37.01
C LEU A 15 35.86 15.11 -35.89
N ASN A 16 37.14 15.47 -35.73
CA ASN A 16 37.92 15.06 -34.57
C ASN A 16 37.37 15.66 -33.28
N ASN A 17 37.07 16.96 -33.26
CA ASN A 17 36.47 17.61 -32.10
C ASN A 17 35.10 17.00 -31.77
N TYR A 18 34.29 16.71 -32.79
CA TYR A 18 32.97 16.09 -32.62
C TYR A 18 33.04 14.66 -32.06
N MET A 19 34.12 13.91 -32.30
CA MET A 19 34.33 12.61 -31.64
C MET A 19 34.53 12.72 -30.14
N PHE A 20 35.16 13.81 -29.66
CA PHE A 20 35.37 14.05 -28.23
C PHE A 20 34.19 14.77 -27.58
N GLU A 21 33.61 15.72 -28.30
CA GLU A 21 32.57 16.62 -27.82
C GLU A 21 31.45 16.70 -28.85
N GLN A 22 30.42 15.85 -28.67
CA GLN A 22 29.27 15.70 -29.58
C GLN A 22 28.29 16.89 -29.50
N ASN A 23 28.80 18.09 -29.72
CA ASN A 23 28.06 19.34 -29.67
C ASN A 23 27.26 19.56 -30.97
N LYS A 24 26.02 20.04 -30.82
CA LYS A 24 25.12 20.38 -31.91
C LYS A 24 25.68 21.44 -32.86
N THR A 25 26.44 22.42 -32.37
CA THR A 25 27.08 23.42 -33.23
C THR A 25 28.13 22.80 -34.16
N LEU A 26 28.92 21.83 -33.66
CA LEU A 26 29.89 21.09 -34.47
C LEU A 26 29.19 20.18 -35.47
N GLU A 27 28.08 19.55 -35.07
CA GLU A 27 27.24 18.73 -35.96
C GLU A 27 26.71 19.53 -37.15
N THR A 28 26.15 20.73 -36.89
CA THR A 28 25.69 21.64 -37.95
C THR A 28 26.85 22.06 -38.86
N ASN A 29 27.96 22.52 -38.28
CA ASN A 29 29.13 22.95 -39.06
C ASN A 29 29.69 21.83 -39.95
N ILE A 30 29.71 20.58 -39.48
CA ILE A 30 30.14 19.43 -40.27
C ILE A 30 29.15 19.17 -41.42
N THR A 31 27.85 19.27 -41.14
CA THR A 31 26.79 19.06 -42.14
C THR A 31 26.86 20.11 -43.24
N ASP A 32 27.04 21.38 -42.87
CA ASP A 32 27.18 22.49 -43.81
C ASP A 32 28.44 22.32 -44.68
N LEU A 33 29.57 21.93 -44.10
CA LEU A 33 30.81 21.67 -44.85
C LEU A 33 30.70 20.47 -45.80
N ILE A 34 29.93 19.44 -45.42
CA ILE A 34 29.61 18.31 -46.30
C ILE A 34 28.77 18.81 -47.49
N GLN A 35 27.75 19.62 -47.23
CA GLN A 35 26.90 20.16 -48.29
C GLN A 35 27.68 21.05 -49.27
N ILE A 36 28.48 21.99 -48.75
CA ILE A 36 29.34 22.85 -49.58
C ILE A 36 30.31 22.01 -50.42
N ASN A 37 30.89 20.96 -49.85
CA ASN A 37 31.82 20.10 -50.59
C ASN A 37 31.11 19.20 -51.62
N ASP A 38 29.89 18.74 -51.36
CA ASP A 38 29.07 18.05 -52.35
C ASP A 38 28.77 18.97 -53.55
N ASP A 39 28.44 20.23 -53.29
CA ASP A 39 28.19 21.24 -54.32
C ASP A 39 29.47 21.55 -55.13
N LEU A 40 30.62 21.70 -54.47
CA LEU A 40 31.90 21.92 -55.14
C LEU A 40 32.33 20.74 -56.04
N ILE A 41 32.04 19.50 -55.64
CA ILE A 41 32.28 18.32 -56.47
C ILE A 41 31.40 18.36 -57.72
N SER A 42 30.15 18.82 -57.60
CA SER A 42 29.22 18.91 -58.74
C SER A 42 29.61 19.99 -59.75
N CYS A 43 30.26 21.07 -59.30
CA CYS A 43 30.55 22.26 -60.11
C CYS A 43 32.01 22.36 -60.60
N SER A 44 32.92 21.47 -60.19
CA SER A 44 34.35 21.63 -60.52
C SER A 44 35.13 20.33 -60.69
N THR A 45 36.21 20.39 -61.47
CA THR A 45 37.16 19.28 -61.64
C THR A 45 38.11 19.22 -60.44
N ILE A 46 37.83 18.29 -59.52
CA ILE A 46 38.61 18.09 -58.29
C ILE A 46 39.51 16.85 -58.44
N ASN A 47 40.69 16.89 -57.82
CA ASN A 47 41.61 15.77 -57.79
C ASN A 47 40.96 14.55 -57.09
N GLN A 48 40.99 13.38 -57.74
CA GLN A 48 40.39 12.14 -57.26
C GLN A 48 40.87 11.73 -55.86
N ASN A 49 42.13 12.00 -55.50
CA ASN A 49 42.66 11.69 -54.17
C ASN A 49 41.97 12.51 -53.08
N LEU A 50 41.70 13.79 -53.35
CA LEU A 50 40.98 14.65 -52.41
C LEU A 50 39.52 14.21 -52.27
N ILE A 51 38.89 13.78 -53.36
CA ILE A 51 37.53 13.21 -53.33
C ILE A 51 37.50 11.95 -52.45
N ASN A 52 38.48 11.05 -52.61
CA ASN A 52 38.58 9.84 -51.80
C ASN A 52 38.75 10.15 -50.30
N ASP A 53 39.57 11.15 -49.95
CA ASP A 53 39.74 11.59 -48.56
C ASP A 53 38.45 12.21 -48.00
N TYR A 54 37.74 13.01 -48.79
CA TYR A 54 36.44 13.56 -48.44
C TYR A 54 35.40 12.46 -48.17
N ILE A 55 35.29 11.47 -49.06
CA ILE A 55 34.37 10.34 -48.88
C ILE A 55 34.62 9.60 -47.57
N LYS A 56 35.90 9.37 -47.20
CA LYS A 56 36.26 8.74 -45.93
C LYS A 56 35.80 9.56 -44.72
N LEU A 57 35.98 10.88 -44.75
CA LEU A 57 35.50 11.76 -43.67
C LEU A 57 33.97 11.76 -43.59
N LYS A 58 33.28 11.87 -44.72
CA LYS A 58 31.81 11.82 -44.79
C LYS A 58 31.26 10.51 -44.22
N GLN A 59 31.86 9.37 -44.58
CA GLN A 59 31.48 8.06 -44.03
C GLN A 59 31.75 7.96 -42.52
N LYS A 60 32.87 8.53 -42.04
CA LYS A 60 33.20 8.55 -40.62
C LYS A 60 32.17 9.33 -39.81
N PHE A 61 31.79 10.53 -40.26
CA PHE A 61 30.74 11.33 -39.62
C PHE A 61 29.41 10.57 -39.57
N ARG A 62 29.01 9.96 -40.70
CA ARG A 62 27.76 9.19 -40.80
C ARG A 62 27.68 8.09 -39.74
N ARG A 63 28.75 7.31 -39.55
CA ARG A 63 28.78 6.24 -38.53
C ARG A 63 28.59 6.80 -37.12
N ILE A 64 29.32 7.84 -36.76
CA ILE A 64 29.22 8.48 -35.42
C ILE A 64 27.79 8.98 -35.18
N TYR A 65 27.19 9.59 -36.20
CA TYR A 65 25.82 10.12 -36.12
C TYR A 65 24.77 9.00 -35.96
N GLU A 66 24.88 7.92 -36.74
CA GLU A 66 24.00 6.76 -36.65
C GLU A 66 24.11 6.07 -35.27
N ASP A 67 25.32 5.91 -34.74
CA ASP A 67 25.56 5.34 -33.42
C ASP A 67 24.92 6.19 -32.30
N LYS A 68 25.09 7.52 -32.36
CA LYS A 68 24.46 8.45 -31.40
C LYS A 68 22.94 8.32 -31.42
N LYS A 69 22.34 8.26 -32.61
CA LYS A 69 20.89 8.11 -32.78
C LYS A 69 20.40 6.78 -32.21
N LEU A 70 21.16 5.70 -32.39
CA LEU A 70 20.82 4.39 -31.82
C LEU A 70 20.83 4.43 -30.28
N VAL A 71 21.85 5.07 -29.68
CA VAL A 71 21.91 5.28 -28.23
C VAL A 71 20.72 6.11 -27.72
N GLU A 72 20.30 7.14 -28.43
CA GLU A 72 19.12 7.94 -28.08
C GLU A 72 17.83 7.10 -28.15
N ILE A 73 17.68 6.26 -29.18
CA ILE A 73 16.55 5.34 -29.32
C ILE A 73 16.53 4.34 -28.15
N GLU A 74 17.67 3.77 -27.77
CA GLU A 74 17.77 2.84 -26.64
C GLU A 74 17.42 3.52 -25.31
N LYS A 75 17.91 4.75 -25.09
CA LYS A 75 17.54 5.55 -23.92
C LYS A 75 16.04 5.81 -23.87
N HIS A 76 15.43 6.16 -25.00
CA HIS A 76 13.99 6.39 -25.08
C HIS A 76 13.20 5.10 -24.80
N LYS A 77 13.61 3.97 -25.39
CA LYS A 77 13.02 2.65 -25.12
C LYS A 77 13.09 2.30 -23.63
N HIS A 78 14.25 2.49 -22.99
CA HIS A 78 14.40 2.27 -21.56
C HIS A 78 13.53 3.20 -20.72
N SER A 79 13.36 4.46 -21.13
CA SER A 79 12.46 5.41 -20.47
C SER A 79 11.01 4.93 -20.52
N LEU A 80 10.51 4.48 -21.68
CA LEU A 80 9.16 3.93 -21.84
C LEU A 80 8.94 2.68 -20.97
N ILE A 81 9.92 1.76 -20.93
CA ILE A 81 9.85 0.57 -20.08
C ILE A 81 9.75 0.96 -18.60
N ARG A 82 10.54 1.96 -18.16
CA ARG A 82 10.48 2.46 -16.78
C ARG A 82 9.13 3.10 -16.47
N GLN A 83 8.59 3.89 -17.40
CA GLN A 83 7.27 4.51 -17.25
C GLN A 83 6.17 3.47 -17.06
N GLN A 84 6.19 2.39 -17.83
CA GLN A 84 5.24 1.30 -17.68
C GLN A 84 5.36 0.64 -16.30
N LYS A 85 6.58 0.30 -15.87
CA LYS A 85 6.80 -0.29 -14.54
C LYS A 85 6.32 0.61 -13.40
N ILE A 86 6.52 1.93 -13.50
CA ILE A 86 6.02 2.88 -12.49
C ILE A 86 4.50 2.88 -12.47
N LYS A 87 3.85 2.80 -13.63
CA LYS A 87 2.38 2.71 -13.73
C LYS A 87 1.87 1.42 -13.08
N ASP A 88 2.53 0.30 -13.32
CA ASP A 88 2.15 -0.99 -12.73
C ASP A 88 2.28 -0.94 -11.19
N ILE A 89 3.41 -0.43 -10.67
CA ILE A 89 3.63 -0.22 -9.23
C ILE A 89 2.54 0.68 -8.62
N LYS A 90 2.14 1.73 -9.33
CA LYS A 90 1.07 2.62 -8.86
C LYS A 90 -0.26 1.87 -8.73
N ASN A 91 -0.62 1.07 -9.73
CA ASN A 91 -1.86 0.29 -9.70
C ASN A 91 -1.86 -0.72 -8.55
N ASP A 92 -0.73 -1.40 -8.33
CA ASP A 92 -0.57 -2.35 -7.21
C ASP A 92 -0.72 -1.65 -5.86
N ALA A 93 -0.14 -0.45 -5.71
CA ALA A 93 -0.27 0.33 -4.49
C ALA A 93 -1.73 0.77 -4.24
N GLU A 94 -2.45 1.21 -5.27
CA GLU A 94 -3.88 1.55 -5.18
C GLU A 94 -4.71 0.33 -4.76
N TYR A 95 -4.42 -0.84 -5.33
CA TYR A 95 -5.07 -2.09 -4.95
C TYR A 95 -4.84 -2.45 -3.46
N LEU A 96 -3.61 -2.31 -2.95
CA LEU A 96 -3.29 -2.56 -1.55
C LEU A 96 -4.00 -1.59 -0.59
N VAL A 97 -4.15 -0.33 -0.97
CA VAL A 97 -4.92 0.65 -0.19
C VAL A 97 -6.38 0.23 -0.09
N HIS A 98 -7.00 -0.18 -1.19
CA HIS A 98 -8.37 -0.67 -1.19
C HIS A 98 -8.54 -1.94 -0.36
N LEU A 99 -7.59 -2.88 -0.45
CA LEU A 99 -7.61 -4.10 0.36
C LEU A 99 -7.56 -3.77 1.86
N ASN A 100 -6.69 -2.84 2.26
CA ASN A 100 -6.59 -2.40 3.66
C ASN A 100 -7.87 -1.74 4.16
N GLN A 101 -8.52 -0.91 3.33
CA GLN A 101 -9.82 -0.32 3.67
C GLN A 101 -10.88 -1.41 3.88
N TYR A 102 -10.93 -2.39 2.99
CA TYR A 102 -11.85 -3.52 3.11
C TYR A 102 -11.61 -4.34 4.39
N ILE A 103 -10.36 -4.65 4.71
CA ILE A 103 -10.01 -5.36 5.96
C ILE A 103 -10.48 -4.55 7.18
N GLY A 104 -10.29 -3.22 7.17
CA GLY A 104 -10.77 -2.35 8.24
C GLY A 104 -12.30 -2.45 8.43
N LEU A 105 -13.06 -2.41 7.34
CA LEU A 105 -14.52 -2.57 7.38
C LEU A 105 -14.94 -3.94 7.93
N VAL A 106 -14.30 -5.02 7.48
CA VAL A 106 -14.60 -6.38 7.97
C VAL A 106 -14.33 -6.51 9.47
N ILE A 107 -13.25 -5.90 9.97
CA ILE A 107 -12.95 -5.88 11.42
C ILE A 107 -14.03 -5.10 12.18
N GLU A 108 -14.45 -3.94 11.66
CA GLU A 108 -15.49 -3.12 12.29
C GLU A 108 -16.85 -3.85 12.33
N GLU A 109 -17.25 -4.50 11.23
CA GLU A 109 -18.45 -5.33 11.16
C GLU A 109 -18.41 -6.50 12.15
N ALA A 110 -17.24 -7.10 12.37
CA ALA A 110 -17.06 -8.20 13.31
C ALA A 110 -17.08 -7.75 14.78
N ASN A 111 -16.75 -6.49 15.09
CA ASN A 111 -16.75 -5.98 16.47
C ASN A 111 -18.18 -5.80 17.01
N MET A 112 -19.13 -5.34 16.21
CA MET A 112 -20.52 -5.15 16.65
C MET A 112 -21.20 -6.41 17.26
N PRO A 113 -21.13 -7.61 16.64
CA PRO A 113 -21.69 -8.81 17.24
C PRO A 113 -20.94 -9.24 18.51
N ILE A 114 -19.62 -8.98 18.60
CA ILE A 114 -18.84 -9.26 19.82
C ILE A 114 -19.32 -8.38 20.97
N ASP A 115 -19.49 -7.08 20.75
CA ASP A 115 -19.98 -6.15 21.77
C ASP A 115 -21.39 -6.51 22.25
N ASN A 116 -22.27 -6.92 21.33
CA ASN A 116 -23.60 -7.42 21.66
C ASN A 116 -23.55 -8.69 22.52
N LEU A 117 -22.64 -9.62 22.20
CA LEU A 117 -22.45 -10.83 23.01
C LEU A 117 -21.95 -10.49 24.42
N ILE A 118 -21.00 -9.57 24.54
CA ILE A 118 -20.49 -9.10 25.83
C ILE A 118 -21.62 -8.50 26.67
N SER A 119 -22.42 -7.60 26.09
CA SER A 119 -23.57 -6.99 26.77
C SER A 119 -24.60 -8.01 27.25
N ASN A 120 -24.89 -9.02 26.42
CA ASN A 120 -25.80 -10.10 26.77
C ASN A 120 -25.25 -10.99 27.91
N VAL A 121 -23.94 -11.26 27.92
CA VAL A 121 -23.29 -12.02 29.01
C VAL A 121 -23.36 -11.24 30.31
N ASP A 122 -23.03 -9.94 30.30
CA ASP A 122 -23.06 -9.10 31.50
C ASP A 122 -24.46 -8.97 32.10
N SER A 123 -25.48 -8.81 31.24
CA SER A 123 -26.88 -8.75 31.69
C SER A 123 -27.35 -10.09 32.27
N THR A 124 -26.98 -11.20 31.64
CA THR A 124 -27.30 -12.55 32.13
C THR A 124 -26.62 -12.84 33.47
N GLN A 125 -25.35 -12.44 33.62
CA GLN A 125 -24.61 -12.58 34.88
C GLN A 125 -25.27 -11.77 36.00
N THR A 126 -25.66 -10.54 35.71
CA THR A 126 -26.38 -9.67 36.67
C THR A 126 -27.70 -10.30 37.09
N TYR A 127 -28.49 -10.81 36.13
CA TYR A 127 -29.75 -11.49 36.41
C TYR A 127 -29.55 -12.73 37.29
N LEU A 128 -28.55 -13.56 37.01
CA LEU A 128 -28.23 -14.75 37.80
C LEU A 128 -27.82 -14.42 39.24
N VAL A 129 -27.02 -13.37 39.44
CA VAL A 129 -26.61 -12.89 40.77
C VAL A 129 -27.84 -12.45 41.57
N ASN A 130 -28.73 -11.67 40.96
CA ASN A 130 -29.96 -11.20 41.61
C ASN A 130 -30.90 -12.36 41.95
N THR A 131 -31.13 -13.26 40.99
CA THR A 131 -31.98 -14.44 41.18
C THR A 131 -31.45 -15.34 42.30
N ASN A 132 -30.14 -15.56 42.36
CA ASN A 132 -29.51 -16.33 43.44
C ASN A 132 -29.65 -15.64 44.80
N ARG A 133 -29.57 -14.32 44.86
CA ARG A 133 -29.79 -13.54 46.08
C ARG A 133 -31.23 -13.67 46.57
N GLU A 134 -32.20 -13.54 45.67
CA GLU A 134 -33.63 -13.71 45.98
C GLU A 134 -33.94 -15.13 46.46
N LEU A 135 -33.42 -16.16 45.77
CA LEU A 135 -33.56 -17.55 46.17
C LEU A 135 -33.01 -17.80 47.58
N ARG A 136 -31.84 -17.25 47.91
CA ARG A 136 -31.27 -17.34 49.27
C ARG A 136 -32.17 -16.67 50.31
N GLN A 137 -32.69 -15.48 50.01
CA GLN A 137 -33.62 -14.79 50.91
C GLN A 137 -34.92 -15.55 51.11
N TYR A 138 -35.50 -16.07 50.03
CA TYR A 138 -36.70 -16.89 50.07
C TYR A 138 -36.48 -18.16 50.89
N LYS A 139 -35.37 -18.87 50.66
CA LYS A 139 -34.97 -20.04 51.43
C LYS A 139 -34.86 -19.72 52.92
N ASN A 140 -34.19 -18.62 53.28
CA ASN A 140 -34.07 -18.19 54.69
C ASN A 140 -35.43 -17.86 55.32
N ARG A 141 -36.31 -17.11 54.61
CA ARG A 141 -37.66 -16.81 55.08
C ARG A 141 -38.49 -18.07 55.29
N TRP A 142 -38.39 -19.02 54.37
CA TRP A 142 -39.08 -20.31 54.47
C TRP A 142 -38.60 -21.11 55.67
N PHE A 143 -37.28 -21.20 55.90
CA PHE A 143 -36.72 -21.84 57.09
C PHE A 143 -37.20 -21.18 58.39
N ASN A 144 -37.20 -19.85 58.45
CA ASN A 144 -37.67 -19.12 59.62
C ASN A 144 -39.17 -19.38 59.88
N CYS A 145 -40.00 -19.37 58.84
CA CYS A 145 -41.43 -19.71 58.99
C CYS A 145 -41.64 -21.17 59.43
N ALA A 146 -40.85 -22.10 58.89
CA ALA A 146 -40.91 -23.50 59.28
C ALA A 146 -40.50 -23.71 60.75
N LEU A 147 -39.44 -23.01 61.20
CA LEU A 147 -39.01 -22.97 62.60
C LEU A 147 -40.11 -22.38 63.51
N LEU A 148 -40.66 -21.22 63.17
CA LEU A 148 -41.73 -20.58 63.94
C LEU A 148 -42.97 -21.49 64.06
N ARG A 149 -43.36 -22.19 62.98
CA ARG A 149 -44.44 -23.18 63.04
C ARG A 149 -44.13 -24.34 63.98
N LYS A 150 -42.89 -24.85 63.99
CA LYS A 150 -42.47 -25.90 64.93
C LYS A 150 -42.53 -25.41 66.38
N TRP A 151 -41.95 -24.25 66.67
CA TRP A 151 -41.97 -23.67 68.01
C TRP A 151 -43.39 -23.35 68.49
N GLY A 152 -44.25 -22.80 67.63
CA GLY A 152 -45.66 -22.53 67.95
C GLY A 152 -46.42 -23.80 68.36
N LYS A 153 -46.17 -24.94 67.71
CA LYS A 153 -46.76 -26.23 68.12
C LYS A 153 -46.26 -26.67 69.50
N VAL A 154 -44.97 -26.52 69.78
CA VAL A 154 -44.39 -26.87 71.08
C VAL A 154 -44.97 -25.99 72.19
N PHE A 155 -45.00 -24.66 72.01
CA PHE A 155 -45.60 -23.74 72.98
C PHE A 155 -47.09 -24.02 73.20
N GLY A 156 -47.85 -24.34 72.14
CA GLY A 156 -49.24 -24.74 72.26
C GLY A 156 -49.43 -25.98 73.13
N LEU A 157 -48.59 -27.00 72.97
CA LEU A 157 -48.62 -28.20 73.81
C LEU A 157 -48.26 -27.90 75.27
N VAL A 158 -47.27 -27.05 75.51
CA VAL A 158 -46.87 -26.64 76.87
C VAL A 158 -48.01 -25.89 77.56
N ILE A 159 -48.63 -24.93 76.87
CA ILE A 159 -49.78 -24.17 77.41
C ILE A 159 -50.96 -25.10 77.70
N CYS A 160 -51.30 -26.02 76.79
CA CYS A 160 -52.33 -27.03 77.04
C CYS A 160 -52.01 -27.90 78.27
N GLY A 161 -50.76 -28.33 78.43
CA GLY A 161 -50.32 -29.09 79.61
C GLY A 161 -50.48 -28.31 80.91
N ILE A 162 -50.09 -27.03 80.92
CA ILE A 162 -50.25 -26.15 82.09
C ILE A 162 -51.74 -25.94 82.43
N LEU A 163 -52.58 -25.69 81.42
CA LEU A 163 -54.03 -25.53 81.61
C LEU A 163 -54.67 -26.81 82.19
N LEU A 164 -54.30 -27.99 81.67
CA LEU A 164 -54.80 -29.27 82.18
C LEU A 164 -54.39 -29.49 83.65
N VAL A 165 -53.15 -29.16 84.02
CA VAL A 165 -52.68 -29.24 85.42
C VAL A 165 -53.45 -28.26 86.31
N TYR A 166 -53.70 -27.03 85.83
CA TYR A 166 -54.44 -26.02 86.58
C TYR A 166 -55.89 -26.42 86.82
N VAL A 167 -56.57 -26.92 85.78
CA VAL A 167 -57.94 -27.46 85.89
C VAL A 167 -57.99 -28.67 86.82
N TYR A 168 -57.02 -29.59 86.72
CA TYR A 168 -56.93 -30.73 87.63
C TYR A 168 -56.76 -30.29 89.10
N LYS A 169 -55.98 -29.24 89.35
CA LYS A 169 -55.80 -28.65 90.68
C LYS A 169 -57.03 -27.92 91.22
N LEU A 170 -57.95 -27.48 90.35
CA LEU A 170 -59.21 -26.84 90.73
C LEU A 170 -60.33 -27.84 91.07
N ILE A 171 -60.25 -29.05 90.50
CA ILE A 171 -61.25 -30.11 90.67
C ILE A 171 -60.94 -30.99 91.90
N LYS A 172 -59.70 -30.98 92.39
CA LYS A 172 -59.22 -31.77 93.54
C LYS A 172 -59.03 -30.90 94.76
#